data_AF-A0A0G1N501-F1
#
_entry.id   AF-A0A0G1N501-F1
#
_cell.length_a   1.000
_cell.length_b   1.000
_cell.length_c   1.000
_cell.angle_alpha   90.00
_cell.angle_beta   90.00
_cell.angle_gamma   90.00
#
_symmetry.space_group_name_H-M   'P 1'
#
loop_
_entity.id
_entity.type
_entity.pdbx_description
1 polymer ?
#
loop_
_entity_poly.entity_id
_entity_poly.type
_entity_poly.pdbx_seq_one_letter_code
_entity_poly.pdbx_strand_id
1 'polypeptide(L)'
;MDQTWTPIIIDGILMESHPEQKPGEVWLTNCDGDEPDDFDCIGYQTKRAGQRAYDKDGKVVSRCFPVFVSTAEYNKVMGDVNKVEIGH
;
A
#
# COMPACT_ATOMS: atom_id res chain seq x y z
N MET A 1 -16.33 -4.73 2.82
CA MET A 1 -15.56 -5.98 2.80
C MET A 1 -14.27 -5.72 3.52
N ASP A 2 -13.98 -6.49 4.57
CA ASP A 2 -12.81 -6.33 5.43
C ASP A 2 -11.56 -6.72 4.61
N GLN A 3 -10.74 -5.75 4.21
CA GLN A 3 -9.44 -6.06 3.60
C GLN A 3 -8.51 -6.52 4.71
N THR A 4 -8.57 -7.82 5.01
CA THR A 4 -7.68 -8.46 5.97
C THR A 4 -6.25 -8.37 5.47
N TRP A 5 -5.43 -7.59 6.18
CA TRP A 5 -3.98 -7.53 6.03
C TRP A 5 -3.42 -8.96 5.95
N THR A 6 -2.81 -9.29 4.81
CA THR A 6 -2.08 -10.56 4.67
C THR A 6 -0.60 -10.26 4.92
N PRO A 7 0.00 -10.75 6.00
CA PRO A 7 1.42 -10.56 6.26
C PRO A 7 2.27 -11.27 5.19
N ILE A 8 3.40 -10.67 4.83
CA ILE A 8 4.33 -11.21 3.81
C ILE A 8 5.39 -12.06 4.53
N ILE A 9 5.91 -13.12 3.92
CA ILE A 9 7.00 -13.92 4.50
C ILE A 9 8.28 -13.70 3.69
N ILE A 10 9.31 -13.07 4.25
CA ILE A 10 10.61 -12.88 3.57
C ILE A 10 11.67 -13.68 4.32
N ASP A 11 12.39 -14.55 3.60
CA ASP A 11 13.42 -15.45 4.17
C ASP A 11 12.94 -16.25 5.40
N GLY A 12 11.67 -16.66 5.40
CA GLY A 12 11.05 -17.40 6.49
C GLY A 12 10.62 -16.56 7.69
N ILE A 13 10.76 -15.24 7.61
CA ILE A 13 10.33 -14.29 8.64
C ILE A 13 8.99 -13.67 8.23
N LEU A 14 8.00 -13.76 9.13
CA LEU A 14 6.72 -13.08 8.97
C LEU A 14 6.93 -11.56 9.11
N MET A 15 6.80 -10.84 8.01
CA MET A 15 6.81 -9.39 7.95
C MET A 15 5.41 -8.85 8.23
N GLU A 16 5.25 -8.16 9.36
CA GLU A 16 4.01 -7.45 9.71
C GLU A 16 3.82 -6.17 8.86
N SER A 17 4.87 -5.72 8.16
CA SER A 17 4.88 -4.52 7.32
C SER A 17 5.84 -4.68 6.13
N HIS A 18 5.69 -3.87 5.09
CA HIS A 18 6.57 -3.96 3.92
C HIS A 18 8.01 -3.48 4.25
N PRO A 19 9.09 -4.14 3.77
CA PRO A 19 10.47 -3.79 4.16
C PRO A 19 10.89 -2.34 3.90
N GLU A 20 10.37 -1.74 2.82
CA GLU A 20 10.63 -0.35 2.43
C GLU A 20 9.67 0.69 3.05
N GLN A 21 8.75 0.26 3.92
CA GLN A 21 7.82 1.15 4.63
C GLN A 21 8.57 1.94 5.71
N LYS A 22 8.37 3.26 5.73
CA LYS A 22 8.97 4.15 6.74
C LYS A 22 8.01 4.41 7.90
N PRO A 23 8.52 4.88 9.06
CA PRO A 23 7.65 5.33 10.15
C PRO A 23 6.66 6.39 9.68
N GLY A 24 5.37 6.21 10.01
CA GLY A 24 4.30 7.12 9.61
C GLY A 24 3.78 6.92 8.18
N GLU A 25 4.14 5.81 7.54
CA GLU A 25 3.57 5.39 6.25
C GLU A 25 2.66 4.16 6.39
N VAL A 26 1.77 4.01 5.42
CA VAL A 26 0.95 2.83 5.16
C VAL A 26 1.29 2.32 3.77
N TRP A 27 1.55 1.02 3.63
CA TRP A 27 1.65 0.37 2.32
C TRP A 27 0.23 0.14 1.76
N LEU A 28 -0.06 0.70 0.58
CA LEU A 28 -1.37 0.59 -0.05
C LEU A 28 -1.49 -0.63 -0.95
N THR A 29 -0.56 -0.76 -1.89
CA THR A 29 -0.62 -1.77 -2.96
C THR A 29 0.75 -1.94 -3.61
N ASN A 30 0.91 -3.03 -4.37
CA ASN A 30 1.93 -3.11 -5.41
C ASN A 30 1.30 -2.61 -6.72
N CYS A 31 1.79 -1.48 -7.21
CA CYS A 31 1.35 -0.90 -8.48
C CYS A 31 2.09 -1.59 -9.62
N ASP A 32 1.40 -1.91 -10.71
CA ASP A 32 2.08 -2.26 -11.96
C ASP A 32 2.86 -1.04 -12.46
N GLY A 33 4.02 -1.30 -13.03
CA GLY A 33 4.94 -0.31 -13.58
C GLY A 33 5.02 -0.36 -15.10
N ASP A 34 4.23 -1.22 -15.76
CA ASP A 34 4.11 -1.23 -17.22
C ASP A 34 3.37 0.02 -17.73
N GLU A 35 2.49 0.64 -16.93
CA GLU A 35 1.85 1.92 -17.25
C GLU A 35 2.30 3.04 -16.29
N PRO A 36 2.94 4.12 -16.78
CA PRO A 36 3.41 5.21 -15.91
C PRO A 36 2.26 5.94 -15.19
N ASP A 37 1.06 5.90 -15.77
CA ASP A 37 -0.11 6.60 -15.26
C ASP A 37 -0.75 5.87 -14.06
N ASP A 38 -0.44 4.58 -13.84
CA ASP A 38 -1.04 3.79 -12.76
C ASP A 38 -0.70 4.38 -11.39
N PHE A 39 0.56 4.83 -11.21
CA PHE A 39 0.97 5.51 -9.99
C PHE A 39 0.28 6.88 -9.84
N ASP A 40 0.15 7.62 -10.93
CA ASP A 40 -0.43 8.98 -10.91
C ASP A 40 -1.93 8.96 -10.65
N CYS A 41 -2.63 7.91 -11.08
CA CYS A 41 -4.05 7.67 -10.82
C CYS A 41 -4.36 7.41 -9.34
N ILE A 42 -3.36 7.13 -8.51
CA ILE A 42 -3.54 6.95 -7.06
C ILE A 42 -3.78 8.32 -6.43
N GLY A 43 -5.01 8.53 -5.96
CA GLY A 43 -5.55 9.81 -5.47
C GLY A 43 -4.98 10.35 -4.15
N TYR A 44 -3.82 9.87 -3.70
CA TYR A 44 -3.12 10.34 -2.52
C TYR A 44 -2.05 11.37 -2.89
N GLN A 45 -1.93 12.43 -2.10
CA GLN A 45 -0.95 13.50 -2.29
C GLN A 45 0.42 13.13 -1.72
N THR A 46 0.46 12.38 -0.62
CA THR A 46 1.68 11.95 0.05
C THR A 46 2.23 10.62 -0.47
N LYS A 47 1.77 10.17 -1.65
CA LYS A 47 2.17 8.90 -2.24
C LYS A 47 3.67 8.87 -2.57
N ARG A 48 4.28 7.71 -2.33
CA ARG A 48 5.68 7.42 -2.62
C ARG A 48 5.81 6.01 -3.18
N ALA A 49 6.48 5.87 -4.33
CA ALA A 49 6.88 4.57 -4.84
C ALA A 49 8.11 4.03 -4.07
N GLY A 50 8.11 2.73 -3.76
CA GLY A 50 9.31 1.98 -3.40
C GLY A 50 9.96 1.34 -4.62
N GLN A 51 10.94 0.47 -4.37
CA GLN A 51 11.77 -0.12 -5.42
C GLN A 51 11.42 -1.56 -5.73
N ARG A 52 11.01 -2.35 -4.74
CA ARG A 52 10.78 -3.79 -4.88
C ARG A 52 9.41 -4.17 -4.33
N ALA A 53 8.57 -4.68 -5.21
CA ALA A 53 7.32 -5.31 -4.82
C ALA A 53 7.54 -6.78 -4.46
N TYR A 54 6.72 -7.28 -3.53
CA TYR A 54 6.75 -8.67 -3.10
C TYR A 54 5.35 -9.29 -3.18
N ASP A 55 5.26 -10.56 -3.54
CA ASP A 55 4.03 -11.34 -3.44
C ASP A 55 3.78 -11.79 -1.99
N LYS A 56 2.65 -12.47 -1.75
CA LYS A 56 2.27 -12.99 -0.44
C LYS A 56 3.29 -13.98 0.16
N ASP A 57 4.08 -14.61 -0.69
CA ASP A 57 5.11 -15.59 -0.32
C ASP A 57 6.51 -14.92 -0.20
N GLY A 58 6.55 -13.59 -0.27
CA GLY A 58 7.75 -12.74 -0.19
C GLY A 58 8.69 -12.85 -1.38
N LYS A 59 8.22 -13.36 -2.52
CA LYS A 59 9.02 -13.35 -3.75
C LYS A 59 8.91 -12.01 -4.44
N VAL A 60 10.03 -11.57 -5.01
CA VAL A 60 10.07 -10.31 -5.77
C VAL A 60 9.17 -10.42 -6.99
N VAL A 61 8.27 -9.44 -7.13
CA VAL A 61 7.43 -9.28 -8.32
C VAL A 61 8.12 -8.28 -9.24
N SER A 62 8.48 -8.75 -10.44
CA SER A 62 9.12 -7.90 -11.44
C SER A 62 8.14 -6.85 -11.97
N ARG A 63 8.64 -5.64 -12.26
CA ARG A 63 7.89 -4.52 -12.85
C ARG A 63 6.80 -3.91 -11.98
N CYS A 64 6.60 -4.41 -10.76
CA CYS A 64 5.71 -3.76 -9.81
C CYS A 64 6.51 -2.93 -8.79
N PHE A 65 5.89 -1.84 -8.34
CA PHE A 65 6.45 -0.95 -7.32
C PHE A 65 5.46 -0.80 -6.16
N PRO A 66 5.88 -0.99 -4.91
CA PRO A 66 5.00 -0.80 -3.77
C PRO A 66 4.72 0.70 -3.58
N VAL A 67 3.47 1.03 -3.26
CA VAL A 67 3.04 2.42 -3.03
C VAL A 67 2.78 2.63 -1.55
N PHE A 68 3.44 3.64 -1.00
CA PHE A 68 3.30 4.07 0.39
C PHE A 68 2.62 5.43 0.46
N VAL A 69 1.83 5.65 1.49
CA VAL A 69 1.21 6.96 1.77
C VAL A 69 1.37 7.32 3.24
N SER A 70 1.27 8.60 3.59
CA SER A 70 1.26 9.01 4.99
C SER A 70 0.06 8.41 5.73
N THR A 71 0.30 7.89 6.94
CA THR A 71 -0.76 7.44 7.85
C THR A 71 -1.77 8.55 8.14
N ALA A 72 -1.33 9.81 8.22
CA ALA A 72 -2.22 10.94 8.49
C ALA A 72 -3.21 11.18 7.33
N GLU A 73 -2.72 11.13 6.09
CA GLU A 73 -3.57 11.28 4.91
C GLU A 73 -4.49 10.06 4.73
N TYR A 74 -3.95 8.85 4.89
CA TYR A 74 -4.73 7.62 4.83
C TYR A 74 -5.90 7.64 5.81
N ASN A 75 -5.64 7.97 7.07
CA ASN A 75 -6.68 8.04 8.11
C ASN A 75 -7.71 9.12 7.83
N LYS A 76 -7.30 10.26 7.26
CA LYS A 76 -8.24 11.32 6.84
C LYS A 76 -9.19 10.80 5.76
N VAL A 77 -8.65 10.20 4.68
CA VAL A 77 -9.44 9.67 3.57
C VAL A 77 -10.37 8.55 4.03
N MET A 78 -9.87 7.56 4.78
CA MET A 78 -10.68 6.45 5.27
C MET A 78 -11.71 6.89 6.32
N GLY A 79 -11.34 7.84 7.18
CA GLY A 79 -12.27 8.44 8.14
C GLY A 79 -13.41 9.19 7.45
N ASP A 80 -13.15 9.82 6.32
CA ASP A 80 -14.17 10.51 5.53
C ASP A 80 -15.05 9.52 4.74
N VAL A 81 -14.49 8.46 4.15
CA VAL A 81 -15.27 7.37 3.52
C VAL A 81 -16.25 6.75 4.51
N ASN A 82 -15.80 6.43 5.72
CA ASN A 82 -16.66 5.84 6.75
C ASN A 82 -17.81 6.78 7.16
N LYS A 83 -17.64 8.10 7.13
CA LYS A 83 -18.74 9.05 7.43
C LYS A 83 -19.82 9.07 6.34
N VAL A 84 -19.43 8.83 5.08
CA VAL A 84 -20.37 8.79 3.95
C VAL A 84 -21.26 7.54 4.03
N GLU A 85 -20.75 6.41 4.51
CA GLU A 85 -21.51 5.15 4.60
C GLU A 85 -22.55 5.12 5.73
N ILE A 86 -22.38 5.92 6.79
CA ILE A 86 -23.29 5.92 7.95
C ILE A 86 -24.41 6.97 7.80
N GLY A 87 -24.37 7.79 6.75
CA GLY A 87 -25.38 8.80 6.46
C GLY A 87 -26.38 8.33 5.41
N HIS A 88 -27.26 7.39 5.74
CA HIS A 88 -28.52 7.11 5.02
C HIS A 88 -29.63 6.74 6.01
#